data_AF-A0A285N749-F1
#
_entry.id   AF-A0A285N749-F1
#
_cell.length_a   1.000
_cell.length_b   1.000
_cell.length_c   1.000
_cell.angle_alpha   90.00
_cell.angle_beta   90.00
_cell.angle_gamma   90.00
#
_symmetry.space_group_name_H-M   'P 1'
#
loop_
_entity.id
_entity.type
_entity.pdbx_description
1 polymer ?
#
loop_
_entity_poly.entity_id
_entity_poly.type
_entity_poly.pdbx_seq_one_letter_code
_entity_poly.pdbx_strand_id
1 'polypeptide(L)' 'MRRILEVRKVPKVIIQAARFGEKIQPTPAAAEWYMVYDAETGEQHEGYDDEQEAIAYCEKYSSPD' A
#
# COMPACT_ATOMS: atom_id res chain seq x y z
N MET A 1 -21.29 -11.76 0.31
CA MET A 1 -20.99 -10.47 -0.33
C MET A 1 -19.65 -10.66 -1.02
N ARG A 2 -19.59 -10.48 -2.33
CA ARG A 2 -18.36 -10.66 -3.12
C ARG A 2 -17.39 -9.52 -2.74
N ARG A 3 -16.08 -9.78 -2.77
CA ARG A 3 -15.06 -8.74 -2.57
C ARG A 3 -14.22 -8.68 -3.82
N ILE A 4 -14.36 -7.57 -4.54
CA ILE A 4 -13.53 -7.25 -5.70
C ILE A 4 -12.49 -6.27 -5.18
N LEU A 5 -11.24 -6.70 -5.12
CA LEU A 5 -10.13 -5.86 -4.68
C LEU A 5 -9.39 -5.31 -5.88
N GLU A 6 -8.97 -4.05 -5.78
CA GLU A 6 -8.16 -3.39 -6.80
C GLU A 6 -6.92 -2.74 -6.17
N VAL A 7 -5.81 -2.80 -6.92
CA VAL A 7 -4.57 -2.12 -6.54
C VAL A 7 -4.55 -0.74 -7.19
N ARG A 8 -4.34 0.29 -6.39
CA ARG A 8 -4.12 1.66 -6.86
C ARG A 8 -2.73 2.13 -6.48
N LYS A 9 -2.05 2.69 -7.46
CA LYS A 9 -0.76 3.37 -7.26
C LYS A 9 -0.99 4.75 -6.67
N VAL A 10 -0.41 5.04 -5.51
CA VAL A 10 -0.55 6.33 -4.83
C VAL A 10 0.80 6.93 -4.44
N PRO A 11 0.93 8.26 -4.33
CA PRO A 11 2.16 8.89 -3.86
C PRO A 11 2.52 8.43 -2.44
N LYS A 12 3.79 8.06 -2.22
CA LYS A 12 4.27 7.68 -0.89
C LYS A 12 4.73 8.91 -0.11
N VAL A 13 4.13 9.13 1.06
CA VAL A 13 4.57 10.17 2.00
C VAL A 13 5.35 9.51 3.13
N ILE A 14 6.63 9.88 3.29
CA ILE A 14 7.51 9.34 4.33
C ILE A 14 7.71 10.40 5.40
N ILE A 15 7.21 10.14 6.61
CA ILE A 15 7.39 11.01 7.77
C ILE A 15 8.55 10.46 8.58
N GLN A 16 9.69 11.17 8.56
CA GLN A 16 10.85 10.83 9.37
C GLN A 16 10.82 11.66 10.67
N ALA A 17 10.67 10.97 11.80
CA ALA A 17 10.90 11.57 13.11
C ALA A 17 12.37 11.35 13.52
N ALA A 18 13.02 12.40 14.00
CA ALA A 18 14.36 12.33 14.56
C ALA A 18 14.41 13.08 15.89
N ARG A 19 15.13 12.52 16.86
CA ARG A 19 15.40 13.22 18.14
C ARG A 19 16.58 14.17 17.98
N PHE A 20 16.67 15.15 18.87
CA PHE A 20 17.79 16.08 18.88
C PHE A 20 19.13 15.33 19.01
N GLY A 21 20.02 15.50 18.03
CA GLY A 21 21.31 14.83 17.98
C GLY A 21 21.34 13.49 17.22
N GLU A 22 20.19 12.94 16.80
CA GLU A 22 20.17 11.77 15.93
C GLU A 22 20.54 12.13 14.49
N LYS A 23 21.32 11.25 13.85
CA LYS A 23 21.56 11.35 12.41
C LYS A 23 20.31 10.86 11.67
N ILE A 24 19.77 11.70 10.81
CA ILE A 24 18.66 11.34 9.92
C ILE A 24 19.16 10.27 8.94
N GLN A 25 18.47 9.13 8.91
CA GLN A 25 18.73 8.09 7.92
C GLN A 25 18.20 8.52 6.54
N PRO A 26 18.85 8.13 5.44
CA PRO A 26 18.38 8.46 4.11
C PRO A 26 16.96 7.93 3.88
N THR A 27 16.11 8.77 3.31
CA THR A 27 14.74 8.41 2.94
C THR A 27 14.78 7.34 1.84
N PRO A 28 14.04 6.23 1.96
CA PRO A 28 13.90 5.26 0.88
C PRO A 28 13.45 5.93 -0.43
N ALA A 29 14.04 5.51 -1.56
CA ALA A 29 13.81 6.13 -2.86
C ALA A 29 12.47 5.73 -3.53
N ALA A 30 11.73 4.78 -2.96
CA ALA A 30 10.44 4.36 -3.50
C ALA A 30 9.45 5.53 -3.42
N ALA A 31 9.06 6.06 -4.58
CA ALA A 31 8.20 7.23 -4.69
C ALA A 31 6.70 6.91 -4.54
N GLU A 32 6.36 5.62 -4.56
CA GLU A 32 4.99 5.14 -4.77
C GLU A 32 4.65 4.04 -3.77
N TRP A 33 3.37 3.98 -3.41
CA TRP A 33 2.76 2.95 -2.57
C TRP A 33 1.66 2.26 -3.40
N TYR A 34 1.56 0.94 -3.32
CA TYR A 34 0.49 0.17 -3.94
C TYR A 34 -0.57 -0.13 -2.89
N MET A 35 -1.69 0.58 -2.97
CA MET A 35 -2.78 0.47 -2.00
C MET A 35 -3.91 -0.40 -2.53
N VAL A 36 -4.37 -1.35 -1.71
CA VAL A 36 -5.53 -2.18 -1.99
C VAL A 36 -6.82 -1.48 -1.53
N TYR A 37 -7.81 -1.44 -2.42
CA TYR A 37 -9.16 -0.94 -2.16
C TYR A 37 -10.20 -2.00 -2.50
N ASP A 38 -11.33 -1.97 -1.78
CA ASP A 38 -12.55 -2.63 -2.23
C ASP A 38 -13.19 -1.80 -3.35
N ALA A 39 -13.36 -2.40 -4.52
CA ALA A 39 -13.83 -1.70 -5.73
C ALA A 39 -15.31 -1.30 -5.65
N GLU A 40 -16.12 -1.96 -4.82
CA GLU A 40 -17.55 -1.69 -4.69
C GLU A 40 -17.83 -0.59 -3.66
N THR A 41 -17.13 -0.65 -2.53
CA THR A 41 -17.35 0.26 -1.38
C THR A 41 -16.35 1.43 -1.34
N GLY A 42 -15.20 1.28 -2.01
CA GLY A 42 -14.08 2.21 -1.92
C GLY A 42 -13.31 2.16 -0.61
N GLU A 43 -13.58 1.17 0.26
CA GLU A 43 -12.88 1.00 1.53
C GLU A 43 -11.38 0.69 1.30
N GLN A 44 -10.52 1.35 2.05
CA GLN A 44 -9.08 1.13 2.00
C GLN A 44 -8.70 -0.07 2.87
N HIS A 45 -7.89 -0.97 2.33
CA HIS A 45 -7.30 -2.09 3.05
C HIS A 45 -5.82 -1.81 3.38
N GLU A 46 -4.93 -2.62 2.80
CA GLU A 46 -3.50 -2.66 3.13
C GLU A 46 -2.65 -2.15 1.97
N GLY A 47 -1.49 -1.57 2.31
CA GLY A 47 -0.57 -0.95 1.35
C GLY A 47 0.79 -1.62 1.32
N TYR A 48 1.37 -1.72 0.12
CA TYR A 48 2.62 -2.42 -0.13
C TYR A 48 3.64 -1.58 -0.91
N ASP A 49 4.91 -1.70 -0.54
CA ASP A 49 5.99 -1.04 -1.29
C ASP A 49 6.28 -1.70 -2.65
N ASP A 50 5.87 -2.97 -2.80
CA ASP A 50 5.96 -3.74 -4.04
C ASP A 50 4.57 -4.02 -4.64
N GLU A 51 4.45 -3.87 -5.95
CA GLU A 51 3.19 -4.09 -6.67
C GLU A 51 2.78 -5.56 -6.63
N GLN A 52 3.76 -6.49 -6.72
CA GLN A 52 3.46 -7.92 -6.74
C GLN A 52 2.91 -8.40 -5.40
N GLU A 53 3.36 -7.83 -4.28
CA GLU A 53 2.79 -8.11 -2.97
C GLU A 53 1.32 -7.66 -2.88
N ALA A 54 1.00 -6.46 -3.39
CA ALA A 54 -0.37 -5.96 -3.44
C ALA A 54 -1.28 -6.83 -4.33
N ILE A 55 -0.76 -7.28 -5.48
CA ILE A 55 -1.49 -8.19 -6.38
C ILE A 55 -1.70 -9.54 -5.70
N ALA A 56 -0.67 -10.12 -5.08
CA ALA A 56 -0.78 -11.38 -4.36
C ALA A 56 -1.81 -11.31 -3.21
N TYR A 57 -1.91 -10.16 -2.53
CA TYR A 57 -2.99 -9.91 -1.57
C TYR A 57 -4.36 -9.96 -2.27
N CYS A 58 -4.52 -9.25 -3.39
CA CYS A 58 -5.76 -9.27 -4.15
C CYS A 58 -6.11 -10.69 -4.61
N GLU A 59 -5.17 -11.48 -5.13
CA GLU A 59 -5.40 -12.86 -5.56
C GLU A 59 -5.82 -13.77 -4.41
N LYS A 60 -5.25 -13.58 -3.23
CA LYS A 60 -5.53 -14.40 -2.05
C LYS A 60 -6.88 -14.08 -1.40
N TYR A 61 -7.30 -12.81 -1.42
CA TYR A 61 -8.44 -12.32 -0.65
C TYR A 61 -9.61 -11.84 -1.51
N SER A 62 -9.40 -11.62 -2.81
CA SER A 62 -10.51 -11.53 -3.75
C SER A 62 -11.12 -12.91 -3.85
N SER A 63 -12.43 -13.00 -3.67
CA SER A 63 -13.15 -14.24 -3.95
C SER A 63 -13.67 -14.16 -5.39
N PRO A 64 -13.03 -14.82 -6.37
CA PRO A 64 -13.68 -15.13 -7.63
C PRO A 64 -14.74 -16.21 -7.38
N ASP A 65 -15.83 -16.19 -8.15
CA ASP A 65 -16.87 -17.22 -8.11
C ASP A 65 -16.31 -18.62 -8.41
#